data_AF-A0A6N0D8T0-F1
#
_entry.id   AF-A0A6N0D8T0-F1
#
_cell.length_a   1.000
_cell.length_b   1.000
_cell.length_c   1.000
_cell.angle_alpha   90.00
_cell.angle_beta   90.00
_cell.angle_gamma   90.00
#
_symmetry.space_group_name_H-M   'P 1'
#
loop_
_entity.id
_entity.type
_entity.pdbx_description
1 polymer ?
#
loop_
_entity_poly.entity_id
_entity_poly.type
_entity_poly.pdbx_seq_one_letter_code
_entity_poly.pdbx_strand_id
1 'polypeptide(L)' 'VTGATMEDVYERSEYAKEVGSVIIMIDLVMGYTAIQSIALWARKNDMILHLHRAGNSTYARQKNHGINFRVICKW' A
#
# COMPACT_ATOMS: atom_id res chain seq x y z
N VAL A 1 0.91 -2.35 7.90
CA VAL A 1 2.38 -2.31 7.94
C VAL A 1 2.98 -1.00 7.44
N THR A 2 2.16 0.04 7.13
CA THR A 2 2.67 1.40 6.87
C THR A 2 3.66 1.84 7.94
N GLY A 3 4.81 2.36 7.51
CA GLY A 3 5.95 2.81 8.33
C GLY A 3 6.55 4.08 7.73
N ALA A 4 7.44 4.76 8.47
CA ALA A 4 8.02 6.03 8.03
C ALA A 4 9.16 5.81 7.01
N THR A 5 9.89 4.72 7.16
CA THR A 5 10.94 4.27 6.25
C THR A 5 10.62 2.90 5.67
N MET A 6 11.35 2.46 4.64
CA MET A 6 11.13 1.13 4.06
C MET A 6 11.61 0.02 5.01
N GLU A 7 12.61 0.31 5.83
CA GLU A 7 13.13 -0.59 6.87
C GLU A 7 12.02 -0.91 7.88
N ASP A 8 11.30 0.10 8.38
CA ASP A 8 10.16 -0.09 9.29
C ASP A 8 9.05 -0.94 8.64
N VAL A 9 8.79 -0.71 7.34
CA VAL A 9 7.76 -1.44 6.59
C VAL A 9 8.12 -2.91 6.48
N TYR A 10 9.38 -3.23 6.17
CA TYR A 10 9.84 -4.62 6.09
C TYR A 10 9.84 -5.30 7.45
N GLU A 11 10.33 -4.64 8.51
CA GLU A 11 10.33 -5.20 9.86
C GLU A 11 8.90 -5.59 10.30
N ARG A 12 7.93 -4.70 10.12
CA ARG A 12 6.52 -4.96 10.45
C ARG A 12 5.93 -6.09 9.60
N SER A 13 6.37 -6.23 8.35
CA SER A 13 5.85 -7.23 7.42
C SER A 13 6.43 -8.61 7.69
N GLU A 14 7.73 -8.71 8.00
CA GLU A 14 8.36 -9.96 8.42
C GLU A 14 7.76 -10.45 9.74
N TYR A 15 7.52 -9.56 10.70
CA TYR A 15 6.83 -9.94 11.93
C TYR A 15 5.41 -10.48 11.64
N ALA A 16 4.65 -9.82 10.75
CA ALA A 16 3.31 -10.28 10.38
C ALA A 16 3.31 -11.68 9.73
N LYS A 17 4.36 -11.99 8.95
CA LYS A 17 4.58 -13.32 8.38
C LYS A 17 4.95 -14.34 9.45
N GLU A 18 5.84 -14.00 10.37
CA GLU A 18 6.30 -14.89 11.45
C GLU A 18 5.14 -15.34 12.36
N VAL A 19 4.22 -14.43 12.68
CA VAL A 19 3.02 -14.76 13.47
C VAL A 19 1.92 -15.47 12.65
N GLY A 20 2.16 -15.74 11.37
CA GLY A 20 1.25 -16.48 10.51
C GLY A 20 0.04 -15.70 9.99
N SER A 21 0.12 -14.37 9.89
CA SER A 21 -0.97 -13.59 9.26
C SER A 21 -1.08 -13.94 7.77
N VAL A 22 -2.31 -14.00 7.28
CA VAL A 22 -2.61 -14.27 5.86
C VAL A 22 -2.66 -12.97 5.04
N ILE A 23 -2.85 -11.83 5.71
CA ILE A 23 -3.06 -10.52 5.09
C ILE A 23 -2.32 -9.41 5.83
N ILE A 24 -1.82 -8.44 5.08
CA ILE A 24 -1.30 -7.18 5.59
C ILE A 24 -1.96 -5.99 4.88
N MET A 25 -1.97 -4.83 5.53
CA MET A 25 -2.50 -3.60 4.94
C MET A 25 -1.45 -2.50 4.81
N ILE A 26 -1.56 -1.69 3.76
CA ILE A 26 -0.78 -0.47 3.53
C ILE A 26 -1.69 0.69 3.15
N ASP A 27 -1.22 1.91 3.36
CA ASP A 27 -1.88 3.14 2.93
C ASP A 27 -1.25 3.72 1.66
N LEU A 28 -2.09 4.28 0.78
CA LEU A 28 -1.69 4.97 -0.45
C LEU A 28 -0.71 6.12 -0.20
N VAL A 29 -0.76 6.75 0.98
CA VAL A 29 0.16 7.84 1.35
C VAL A 29 1.62 7.42 1.46
N MET A 30 1.92 6.11 1.50
CA MET A 30 3.29 5.59 1.42
C MET A 30 3.97 5.87 0.07
N GLY A 31 3.18 6.11 -0.98
CA GLY A 31 3.68 6.38 -2.33
C GLY A 31 3.99 5.12 -3.15
N TYR A 32 3.99 5.28 -4.47
CA TYR A 32 4.03 4.15 -5.42
C TYR A 32 5.32 3.33 -5.36
N THR A 33 6.48 3.95 -5.07
CA THR A 33 7.75 3.23 -4.90
C THR A 33 7.68 2.22 -3.75
N ALA A 34 7.13 2.62 -2.61
CA ALA A 34 6.94 1.74 -1.46
C ALA A 34 5.87 0.67 -1.73
N ILE A 35 4.76 1.05 -2.38
CA ILE A 35 3.68 0.13 -2.76
C ILE A 35 4.20 -0.99 -3.68
N GLN A 36 5.00 -0.67 -4.70
CA GLN A 36 5.57 -1.68 -5.58
C GLN A 36 6.56 -2.58 -4.84
N SER A 37 7.41 -2.01 -3.98
CA SER A 37 8.38 -2.77 -3.19
C SER A 37 7.68 -3.81 -2.30
N ILE A 38 6.63 -3.39 -1.57
CA ILE A 38 5.91 -4.30 -0.68
C ILE A 38 4.98 -5.27 -1.42
N ALA A 39 4.47 -4.90 -2.60
CA ALA A 39 3.72 -5.83 -3.45
C ALA A 39 4.60 -6.98 -3.96
N LEU A 40 5.85 -6.69 -4.35
CA LEU A 40 6.82 -7.71 -4.73
C LEU A 40 7.20 -8.60 -3.54
N TRP A 41 7.40 -8.00 -2.35
CA TRP A 41 7.65 -8.75 -1.13
C TRP A 41 6.46 -9.65 -0.77
N ALA A 42 5.22 -9.16 -0.83
CA ALA A 42 4.02 -9.91 -0.49
C ALA A 42 3.86 -11.14 -1.40
N ARG A 43 4.16 -11.00 -2.71
CA ARG A 43 4.18 -12.13 -3.65
C ARG A 43 5.21 -13.20 -3.28
N LYS A 44 6.39 -12.80 -2.85
CA LYS A 44 7.48 -13.73 -2.49
C LYS A 44 7.25 -14.43 -1.15
N ASN A 45 6.30 -13.94 -0.35
CA ASN A 45 6.01 -14.40 1.00
C ASN A 45 4.57 -14.89 1.16
N ASP A 46 3.91 -15.25 0.05
CA ASP A 46 2.55 -15.80 0.03
C ASP A 46 1.51 -14.99 0.83
N MET A 47 1.61 -13.65 0.76
CA MET A 47 0.83 -12.72 1.57
C MET A 47 -0.20 -11.96 0.74
N ILE A 48 -1.44 -11.84 1.25
CA ILE A 48 -2.44 -10.94 0.67
C ILE A 48 -2.12 -9.49 1.06
N LEU A 49 -2.12 -8.57 0.09
CA LEU A 49 -1.86 -7.15 0.31
C LEU A 49 -3.12 -6.30 0.12
N HIS A 50 -3.61 -5.70 1.21
CA HIS A 50 -4.71 -4.76 1.20
C HIS A 50 -4.21 -3.31 1.07
N LEU A 51 -4.77 -2.54 0.13
CA LEU A 51 -4.46 -1.11 -0.04
C LEU A 51 -5.62 -0.24 0.44
N HIS A 52 -5.36 0.57 1.46
CA HIS A 52 -6.25 1.64 1.88
C HIS A 52 -5.88 2.94 1.16
N ARG A 53 -6.88 3.66 0.66
CA ARG A 53 -6.70 4.82 -0.24
C ARG A 53 -6.58 6.17 0.48
N ALA A 54 -5.88 6.21 1.62
CA ALA A 54 -5.65 7.45 2.37
C ALA A 54 -5.07 8.54 1.46
N GLY A 55 -5.57 9.78 1.60
CA GLY A 55 -5.14 10.92 0.78
C GLY A 55 -5.74 11.00 -0.64
N ASN A 56 -6.36 9.93 -1.19
CA ASN A 56 -6.92 9.94 -2.55
C ASN A 56 -7.87 11.12 -2.84
N SER A 57 -8.77 11.42 -1.90
CA SER A 57 -9.83 12.43 -2.14
C SER A 57 -9.31 13.87 -2.23
N THR A 58 -8.04 14.14 -1.90
CA THR A 58 -7.45 15.49 -2.05
C THR A 58 -7.33 15.89 -3.52
N TYR A 59 -7.17 14.92 -4.43
CA TYR A 59 -7.06 15.15 -5.88
C TYR A 59 -8.04 14.32 -6.72
N ALA A 60 -8.84 13.43 -6.13
CA ALA A 60 -9.83 12.63 -6.88
C ALA A 60 -11.29 13.04 -6.65
N ARG A 61 -11.56 14.06 -5.82
CA ARG A 61 -12.94 14.46 -5.46
C ARG A 61 -13.56 15.46 -6.42
N GLN A 62 -12.80 16.49 -6.83
CA GLN A 62 -13.34 17.58 -7.64
C GLN A 62 -13.55 17.12 -9.08
N LYS A 63 -14.70 17.47 -9.66
CA LYS A 63 -15.08 17.02 -11.01
C LYS A 63 -14.27 17.73 -12.11
N ASN A 64 -13.86 18.97 -11.85
CA ASN A 64 -13.24 19.88 -12.81
C ASN A 64 -11.71 19.92 -12.75
N HIS A 65 -11.08 19.34 -11.73
CA HIS A 65 -9.63 19.32 -11.59
C HIS A 65 -9.16 18.13 -10.74
N GLY A 66 -8.05 17.50 -11.14
CA GLY A 66 -7.46 16.37 -10.44
C GLY A 66 -7.41 15.09 -11.28
N ILE A 67 -7.41 13.93 -10.61
CA ILE A 67 -7.28 12.62 -11.24
C ILE A 67 -8.47 11.77 -10.81
N ASN A 68 -9.32 11.36 -11.76
CA ASN A 68 -10.43 10.47 -11.40
C ASN A 68 -9.90 9.16 -10.81
N PHE A 69 -10.52 8.70 -9.72
CA PHE A 69 -10.09 7.49 -9.02
C PHE A 69 -10.00 6.24 -9.92
N ARG A 70 -10.78 6.16 -11.00
CA ARG A 70 -10.70 5.06 -11.97
C ARG A 70 -9.33 4.92 -12.63
N VAL A 71 -8.54 6.00 -12.70
CA VAL A 71 -7.17 5.97 -13.22
C VAL A 71 -6.23 5.35 -12.19
N ILE A 72 -6.35 5.77 -10.92
CA ILE A 72 -5.54 5.25 -9.81
C ILE A 72 -5.83 3.76 -9.57
N CYS A 73 -7.07 3.30 -9.76
CA CYS A 73 -7.41 1.87 -9.68
C CYS A 73 -6.72 1.00 -10.75
N LYS A 74 -6.21 1.61 -11.84
CA LYS A 74 -5.51 0.89 -12.91
C LYS A 74 -4.00 0.89 -12.74
N TRP A 75 -3.46 1.81 -11.95
CA TRP A 75 -2.05 1.89 -11.63
C TRP A 75 -1.67 0.79 -10.65
#